data_AF-A0A948JNP5-F1
#
_entry.id   AF-A0A948JNP5-F1
#
_cell.length_a   1.000
_cell.length_b   1.000
_cell.length_c   1.000
_cell.angle_alpha   90.00
_cell.angle_beta   90.00
_cell.angle_gamma   90.00
#
_symmetry.space_group_name_H-M   'P 1'
#
loop_
_entity.id
_entity.type
_entity.pdbx_description
1 polymer ?
#
loop_
_entity_poly.entity_id
_entity_poly.type
_entity_poly.pdbx_seq_one_letter_code
_entity_poly.pdbx_strand_id
1 'polypeptide(L)'
;MLKKYLQTQQDNFDLMRSRFSQLQQLAEQEQQRSSLLSQHINGMESSEQMACSLSLQNLSGLKGLMHDMAAQQQLRSEAAVQEANRQQQACNKQAAYNLAIAQLLEQRQQRQLLKQQRQEQKLQDEIAMQMLQRLPL
;
A
#
# COMPACT_ATOMS: atom_id res chain seq x y z
N MET A 1 -6.24 10.88 23.40
CA MET A 1 -5.01 10.50 22.66
C MET A 1 -5.27 9.46 21.57
N LEU A 2 -5.90 8.32 21.84
CA LEU A 2 -6.03 7.22 20.84
C LEU A 2 -6.78 7.61 19.54
N LYS A 3 -7.83 8.44 19.61
CA LYS A 3 -8.53 8.94 18.41
C LYS A 3 -7.63 9.79 17.50
N LYS A 4 -6.83 10.68 18.08
CA LYS A 4 -5.85 11.50 17.34
C LYS A 4 -4.77 10.60 16.71
N TYR A 5 -4.32 9.59 17.45
CA TYR A 5 -3.37 8.61 16.93
C TYR A 5 -3.95 7.84 15.73
N LEU A 6 -5.20 7.36 15.81
CA LEU A 6 -5.85 6.69 14.68
C LEU A 6 -5.93 7.60 13.45
N GLN A 7 -6.27 8.88 13.63
CA GLN A 7 -6.27 9.85 12.53
C GLN A 7 -4.89 9.95 11.86
N THR A 8 -3.82 10.13 12.64
CA THR A 8 -2.45 10.17 12.09
C THR A 8 -2.08 8.87 11.36
N GLN A 9 -2.54 7.72 11.86
CA GLN A 9 -2.30 6.44 11.19
C GLN A 9 -3.11 6.26 9.89
N GLN A 10 -4.27 6.92 9.77
CA GLN A 10 -5.04 6.99 8.53
C GLN A 10 -4.36 7.91 7.52
N ASP A 11 -3.93 9.10 7.94
CA ASP A 11 -3.21 10.05 7.07
C ASP A 11 -1.91 9.41 6.52
N ASN A 12 -1.16 8.70 7.38
CA ASN A 12 0.02 7.94 6.96
C ASN A 12 -0.34 6.80 5.99
N PHE A 13 -1.46 6.12 6.22
CA PHE A 13 -1.92 5.06 5.33
C PHE A 13 -2.27 5.59 3.94
N ASP A 14 -2.88 6.76 3.85
CA ASP A 14 -3.19 7.40 2.56
C ASP A 14 -1.92 7.81 1.80
N LEU A 15 -0.90 8.33 2.51
CA LEU A 15 0.42 8.57 1.94
C LEU A 15 1.06 7.28 1.42
N MET A 16 0.96 6.18 2.18
CA MET A 16 1.48 4.88 1.76
C MET A 16 0.77 4.34 0.52
N ARG A 17 -0.54 4.55 0.39
CA ARG A 17 -1.32 4.16 -0.80
C ARG A 17 -0.93 4.97 -2.03
N SER A 18 -0.74 6.28 -1.86
CA SER A 18 -0.25 7.14 -2.94
C SER A 18 1.12 6.67 -3.43
N ARG A 19 2.05 6.39 -2.50
CA ARG A 19 3.37 5.85 -2.83
C ARG A 19 3.29 4.48 -3.52
N PHE A 20 2.39 3.60 -3.09
CA PHE A 20 2.16 2.33 -3.76
C PHE A 20 1.75 2.52 -5.23
N SER A 21 0.79 3.42 -5.49
CA SER A 21 0.34 3.72 -6.86
C SER A 21 1.49 4.23 -7.73
N GLN A 22 2.37 5.08 -7.18
CA GLN A 22 3.54 5.59 -7.91
C GLN A 22 4.54 4.47 -8.23
N LEU A 23 4.82 3.59 -7.27
CA LEU A 23 5.72 2.45 -7.46
C LEU A 23 5.15 1.45 -8.48
N GLN A 24 3.83 1.25 -8.50
CA GLN A 24 3.18 0.40 -9.49
C GLN A 24 3.32 0.96 -10.90
N GLN A 25 3.07 2.26 -11.09
CA GLN A 25 3.30 2.93 -12.38
C GLN A 25 4.77 2.82 -12.83
N LEU A 26 5.71 2.97 -11.91
CA LEU A 26 7.13 2.81 -12.20
C LEU A 26 7.46 1.38 -12.65
N ALA A 27 6.93 0.37 -11.95
CA ALA A 27 7.12 -1.02 -12.32
C ALA A 27 6.58 -1.33 -13.73
N GLU A 28 5.40 -0.81 -14.06
CA GLU A 28 4.80 -0.93 -15.39
C GLU A 28 5.68 -0.26 -16.47
N GLN A 29 6.20 0.94 -16.21
CA GLN A 29 7.09 1.64 -17.14
C GLN A 29 8.40 0.88 -17.36
N GLU A 30 9.03 0.35 -16.31
CA GLU A 30 10.28 -0.41 -16.43
C GLU A 30 10.06 -1.75 -17.17
N GLN A 31 8.88 -2.37 -17.01
CA GLN A 31 8.48 -3.56 -17.76
C GLN A 31 8.23 -3.25 -19.25
N GLN A 32 7.57 -2.12 -19.56
CA GLN A 32 7.40 -1.65 -20.93
C GLN A 32 8.74 -1.37 -21.60
N ARG A 33 9.67 -0.68 -20.90
CA ARG A 33 11.04 -0.47 -21.39
C ARG A 33 11.76 -1.79 -21.70
N SER A 34 11.65 -2.78 -20.81
CA SER A 34 12.26 -4.11 -21.02
C SER A 34 11.70 -4.80 -22.27
N SER A 35 10.37 -4.73 -22.47
CA SER A 35 9.71 -5.28 -23.65
C SER A 35 10.15 -4.60 -24.94
N LEU A 36 10.18 -3.27 -24.97
CA LEU A 36 10.63 -2.49 -26.14
C LEU A 36 12.09 -2.78 -26.49
N LEU A 37 12.96 -2.88 -25.48
CA LEU A 37 14.37 -3.20 -25.69
C LEU A 37 14.54 -4.62 -26.26
N SER A 38 13.78 -5.59 -25.75
CA SER A 38 13.77 -6.95 -26.28
C SER A 38 13.26 -7.00 -27.72
N GLN A 39 12.18 -6.28 -28.04
CA GLN A 39 11.67 -6.17 -29.42
C GLN A 39 12.69 -5.57 -30.36
N HIS A 40 13.39 -4.51 -29.93
CA HIS A 40 14.45 -3.88 -30.73
C HIS A 40 15.62 -4.83 -30.99
N ILE A 41 16.08 -5.57 -29.97
CA ILE A 41 17.16 -6.57 -30.11
C ILE A 41 16.77 -7.64 -31.13
N ASN A 42 15.56 -8.20 -31.01
CA ASN A 42 15.07 -9.22 -31.93
C ASN A 42 14.93 -8.67 -33.37
N GLY A 43 14.53 -7.41 -33.52
CA GLY A 43 14.46 -6.74 -34.82
C GLY A 43 15.81 -6.62 -35.53
N MET A 44 16.91 -6.45 -34.78
CA MET A 44 18.26 -6.35 -35.36
C MET A 44 18.78 -7.67 -35.93
N GLU A 45 18.26 -8.82 -35.49
CA GLU A 45 18.69 -10.13 -36.00
C GLU A 45 18.21 -10.42 -37.42
N SER A 46 17.21 -9.68 -37.89
CA SER A 46 16.56 -9.88 -39.20
C SER A 46 16.98 -8.87 -40.28
N SER A 47 17.94 -7.97 -40.00
CA SER A 47 18.33 -6.92 -40.95
C SER A 47 19.26 -7.42 -42.05
N GLU A 48 18.80 -7.39 -43.30
CA GLU A 48 19.56 -7.77 -44.52
C GLU A 48 20.71 -6.79 -44.88
N GLN A 49 20.96 -5.75 -44.08
CA GLN A 49 21.96 -4.70 -44.34
C GLN A 49 23.43 -5.14 -44.14
N MET A 50 23.68 -6.45 -44.03
CA MET A 50 24.97 -7.04 -43.69
C MET A 50 25.86 -7.29 -44.93
N ALA A 51 26.16 -6.23 -45.70
CA ALA A 51 26.93 -6.35 -46.94
C ALA A 51 28.46 -6.15 -46.79
N CYS A 52 28.96 -5.64 -45.65
CA CYS A 52 30.38 -5.31 -45.47
C CYS A 52 30.92 -5.73 -44.08
N SER A 53 32.19 -6.11 -44.01
CA SER A 53 32.83 -6.60 -42.76
C SER A 53 32.81 -5.58 -41.62
N LEU A 54 32.93 -4.28 -41.94
CA LEU A 54 32.82 -3.18 -40.97
C LEU A 54 31.41 -3.07 -40.38
N SER A 55 30.36 -3.26 -41.18
CA SER A 55 28.98 -3.22 -40.66
C SER A 55 28.69 -4.43 -39.77
N LEU A 56 29.25 -5.60 -40.09
CA LEU A 56 29.16 -6.80 -39.25
C LEU A 56 29.87 -6.63 -37.90
N GLN A 57 31.08 -6.05 -37.88
CA GLN A 57 31.80 -5.79 -36.62
C GLN A 57 31.07 -4.77 -35.74
N ASN A 58 30.57 -3.67 -36.33
CA ASN A 58 29.79 -2.67 -35.61
C ASN A 58 28.50 -3.26 -35.04
N LEU A 59 27.79 -4.09 -35.82
CA LEU A 59 26.58 -4.77 -35.36
C LEU A 59 26.88 -5.74 -34.22
N SER A 60 27.98 -6.49 -34.31
CA SER A 60 28.41 -7.40 -33.23
C SER A 60 28.71 -6.64 -31.93
N GLY A 61 29.42 -5.51 -32.01
CA GLY A 61 29.68 -4.66 -30.84
C GLY A 61 28.40 -4.06 -30.26
N LEU A 62 27.50 -3.56 -31.11
CA LEU A 62 26.21 -3.02 -30.71
C LEU A 62 25.33 -4.09 -30.05
N LYS A 63 25.29 -5.31 -30.58
CA LYS A 63 24.55 -6.44 -29.99
C LYS A 63 25.00 -6.72 -28.57
N GLY A 64 26.32 -6.75 -28.33
CA GLY A 64 26.87 -6.92 -26.97
C GLY A 64 26.36 -5.84 -26.01
N LEU A 65 26.49 -4.56 -26.40
CA LEU A 65 26.01 -3.44 -25.60
C LEU A 65 24.49 -3.49 -25.34
N MET A 66 23.69 -3.87 -26.35
CA MET A 66 22.25 -3.98 -26.18
C MET A 66 21.85 -5.14 -25.28
N HIS A 67 22.57 -6.27 -25.33
CA HIS A 67 22.35 -7.39 -24.42
C HIS A 67 22.66 -7.02 -22.97
N ASP A 68 23.78 -6.31 -22.73
CA ASP A 68 24.11 -5.79 -21.40
C ASP A 68 23.05 -4.81 -20.89
N MET A 69 22.57 -3.92 -21.77
CA MET A 69 21.49 -2.99 -21.46
C MET A 69 20.19 -3.73 -21.13
N ALA A 70 19.87 -4.81 -21.84
CA ALA A 70 18.68 -5.63 -21.60
C ALA A 70 18.77 -6.35 -20.25
N ALA A 71 19.92 -6.93 -19.92
CA ALA A 71 20.15 -7.54 -18.62
C ALA A 71 20.00 -6.52 -17.48
N GLN A 72 20.56 -5.33 -17.61
CA GLN A 72 20.39 -4.26 -16.62
C GLN A 72 18.94 -3.80 -16.51
N GLN A 73 18.25 -3.65 -17.64
CA GLN A 73 16.86 -3.21 -17.68
C GLN A 73 15.93 -4.25 -17.03
N GLN A 74 16.21 -5.54 -17.22
CA GLN A 74 15.49 -6.64 -16.58
C GLN A 74 15.65 -6.58 -15.04
N LEU A 75 16.87 -6.41 -14.55
CA LEU A 75 17.14 -6.24 -13.11
C LEU A 75 16.40 -5.02 -12.53
N ARG A 76 16.34 -3.90 -13.26
CA ARG A 76 15.59 -2.71 -12.85
C ARG A 76 14.09 -2.96 -12.79
N SER A 77 13.53 -3.69 -13.76
CA SER A 77 12.12 -4.07 -13.76
C SER A 77 11.78 -4.97 -12.57
N GLU A 78 12.60 -5.99 -12.31
CA GLU A 78 12.42 -6.89 -11.17
C GLU A 78 12.51 -6.15 -9.83
N ALA A 79 13.48 -5.25 -9.68
CA ALA A 79 13.63 -4.43 -8.48
C ALA A 79 12.40 -3.52 -8.26
N ALA A 80 11.86 -2.91 -9.32
CA ALA A 80 10.67 -2.07 -9.24
C ALA A 80 9.43 -2.86 -8.81
N VAL A 81 9.23 -4.06 -9.37
CA VAL A 81 8.14 -4.96 -8.96
C VAL A 81 8.28 -5.41 -7.50
N GLN A 82 9.50 -5.77 -7.08
CA GLN A 82 9.76 -6.14 -5.69
C GLN A 82 9.45 -5.00 -4.72
N GLU A 83 9.82 -3.77 -5.07
CA GLU A 83 9.56 -2.60 -4.23
C GLU A 83 8.06 -2.28 -4.13
N ALA A 84 7.32 -2.34 -5.25
CA ALA A 84 5.86 -2.21 -5.25
C ALA A 84 5.21 -3.28 -4.34
N ASN A 85 5.66 -4.53 -4.43
CA ASN A 85 5.17 -5.62 -3.59
C ASN A 85 5.45 -5.39 -2.09
N ARG A 86 6.66 -4.93 -1.75
CA ARG A 86 7.00 -4.56 -0.36
C ARG A 86 6.10 -3.45 0.17
N GLN A 87 5.87 -2.42 -0.64
CA GLN A 87 4.98 -1.32 -0.27
C GLN A 87 3.53 -1.80 -0.08
N GLN A 88 3.02 -2.70 -0.94
CA GLN A 88 1.70 -3.30 -0.78
C GLN A 88 1.59 -4.07 0.55
N GLN A 89 2.61 -4.88 0.88
CA GLN A 89 2.63 -5.62 2.14
C GLN A 89 2.64 -4.67 3.35
N ALA A 90 3.39 -3.57 3.27
CA ALA A 90 3.40 -2.55 4.32
C ALA A 90 2.03 -1.88 4.47
N CYS A 91 1.35 -1.57 3.36
CA CYS A 91 -0.02 -1.06 3.37
C CYS A 91 -0.98 -2.05 4.04
N ASN A 92 -0.92 -3.33 3.68
CA ASN A 92 -1.79 -4.36 4.26
C ASN A 92 -1.62 -4.46 5.80
N LYS A 93 -0.37 -4.42 6.28
CA LYS A 93 -0.08 -4.40 7.72
C LYS A 93 -0.66 -3.16 8.39
N GLN A 94 -0.46 -1.99 7.78
CA GLN A 94 -0.97 -0.72 8.29
C GLN A 94 -2.51 -0.70 8.36
N ALA A 95 -3.19 -1.23 7.34
CA ALA A 95 -4.64 -1.36 7.32
C ALA A 95 -5.15 -2.25 8.48
N ALA A 96 -4.47 -3.38 8.73
CA ALA A 96 -4.80 -4.28 9.84
C ALA A 96 -4.61 -3.59 11.20
N TYR A 97 -3.54 -2.82 11.38
CA TYR A 97 -3.33 -2.04 12.61
C TYR A 97 -4.41 -0.97 12.81
N ASN A 98 -4.78 -0.23 11.76
CA ASN A 98 -5.83 0.77 11.82
C ASN A 98 -7.18 0.14 12.21
N LEU A 99 -7.51 -1.02 11.65
CA LEU A 99 -8.72 -1.77 12.00
C LEU A 99 -8.72 -2.18 13.48
N ALA A 100 -7.60 -2.73 13.97
CA ALA A 100 -7.49 -3.15 15.37
C ALA A 100 -7.67 -1.96 16.35
N ILE A 101 -7.09 -0.80 16.03
CA ILE A 101 -7.24 0.42 16.85
C ILE A 101 -8.69 0.91 16.82
N ALA A 102 -9.34 0.89 15.66
CA ALA A 102 -10.74 1.28 15.52
C ALA A 102 -11.67 0.40 16.37
N GLN A 103 -11.48 -0.93 16.32
CA GLN A 103 -12.23 -1.88 17.15
C GLN A 103 -12.02 -1.62 18.65
N LEU A 104 -10.79 -1.32 19.07
CA LEU A 104 -10.48 -1.03 20.47
C LEU A 104 -11.16 0.28 20.92
N LEU A 105 -11.21 1.30 20.07
CA LEU A 105 -11.93 2.54 20.33
C LEU A 105 -13.43 2.30 20.48
N GLU A 106 -14.02 1.49 19.60
CA GLU A 106 -15.44 1.14 19.65
C GLU A 106 -15.78 0.39 20.94
N GLN A 107 -14.98 -0.61 21.32
CA GLN A 107 -15.17 -1.34 22.58
C GLN A 107 -15.09 -0.42 23.81
N ARG A 108 -14.16 0.55 23.81
CA ARG A 108 -14.07 1.54 24.90
C ARG A 108 -15.31 2.41 24.97
N GLN A 109 -15.83 2.85 23.82
CA GLN A 109 -17.04 3.66 23.75
C GLN A 109 -18.26 2.88 24.23
N GLN A 110 -18.44 1.63 23.81
CA GLN A 110 -19.52 0.76 24.28
C GLN A 110 -19.45 0.54 25.80
N ARG A 111 -18.26 0.25 26.35
CA ARG A 111 -18.08 0.10 27.80
C ARG A 111 -18.40 1.37 28.57
N GLN A 112 -18.07 2.54 28.01
CA GLN A 112 -18.39 3.83 28.64
C GLN A 112 -19.89 4.10 28.63
N LEU A 113 -20.57 3.83 27.52
CA LEU A 113 -22.02 3.95 27.39
C LEU A 113 -22.74 3.04 28.39
N LEU A 114 -22.34 1.77 28.47
CA LEU A 114 -22.91 0.81 29.43
C LEU A 114 -22.71 1.25 30.89
N LYS A 115 -21.56 1.85 31.21
CA LYS A 115 -21.34 2.41 32.55
C LYS A 115 -22.25 3.60 32.84
N GLN A 116 -22.44 4.50 31.89
CA GLN A 116 -23.34 5.65 32.03
C GLN A 116 -24.79 5.19 32.21
N GLN A 117 -25.28 4.28 31.38
CA GLN A 117 -26.63 3.72 31.50
C GLN A 117 -26.85 3.05 32.86
N ARG A 118 -25.88 2.28 33.36
CA ARG A 118 -25.98 1.66 34.70
C ARG A 118 -25.97 2.69 35.83
N GLN A 119 -25.27 3.82 35.68
CA GLN A 119 -25.27 4.90 36.67
C GLN A 119 -26.60 5.65 36.65
N GLU A 120 -27.12 5.97 35.47
CA GLU A 120 -28.43 6.61 35.30
C GLU A 120 -29.55 5.75 35.86
N GLN A 121 -29.54 4.44 35.58
CA GLN A 121 -30.53 3.51 36.11
C GLN A 121 -30.50 3.44 37.64
N LYS A 122 -29.30 3.35 38.25
CA LYS A 122 -29.17 3.39 39.71
C LYS A 122 -29.72 4.68 40.31
N LEU A 123 -29.43 5.83 39.68
CA LEU A 123 -29.92 7.11 40.16
C LEU A 123 -31.46 7.19 40.07
N GLN A 124 -32.05 6.68 38.99
CA GLN A 124 -33.50 6.59 38.82
C GLN A 124 -34.14 5.70 39.89
N ASP A 125 -33.55 4.54 40.17
CA ASP A 125 -34.01 3.62 41.21
C ASP A 125 -33.95 4.26 42.60
N GLU A 126 -32.87 4.99 42.91
CA GLU A 126 -32.71 5.73 44.17
C GLU A 126 -33.75 6.84 44.32
N ILE A 127 -34.02 7.62 43.26
CA ILE A 127 -35.05 8.66 43.27
C ILE A 127 -36.44 8.04 43.46
N ALA A 128 -36.74 6.94 42.77
CA ALA A 128 -38.01 6.24 42.90
C ALA A 128 -38.24 5.73 44.34
N MET A 129 -37.21 5.16 44.98
CA MET A 129 -37.29 4.77 46.40
C MET A 129 -37.54 5.96 47.32
N GLN A 130 -36.82 7.07 47.12
CA GLN A 130 -37.02 8.27 47.95
C GLN A 130 -38.42 8.88 47.78
N MET A 131 -38.98 8.84 46.57
CA MET A 131 -40.34 9.29 46.31
C MET A 131 -41.37 8.40 46.99
N LEU A 132 -41.20 7.07 46.92
CA LEU A 132 -42.04 6.09 47.64
C LEU A 132 -42.01 6.31 49.15
N GLN A 133 -40.85 6.62 49.73
CA GLN A 133 -40.72 6.90 51.17
C GLN A 133 -41.36 8.22 51.61
N ARG A 134 -41.64 9.15 50.68
CA ARG A 134 -42.22 10.47 50.97
C ARG A 134 -43.72 10.56 50.72
N LEU A 135 -44.35 9.53 50.16
CA LEU A 135 -45.80 9.46 50.01
C LEU A 135 -46.42 9.11 51.38
N PRO A 136 -47.25 10.01 51.98
CA PRO A 136 -48.00 9.67 53.17
C PRO A 136 -49.08 8.63 52.82
N LEU A 137 -49.28 7.66 53.72
CA LEU A 137 -50.41 6.73 53.72
C LEU A 137 -51.75 7.46 53.77
#